data_AF-R6M3E8-F1
#
_entry.id   AF-R6M3E8-F1
#
_cell.length_a   1.000
_cell.length_b   1.000
_cell.length_c   1.000
_cell.angle_alpha   90.00
_cell.angle_beta   90.00
_cell.angle_gamma   90.00
#
_symmetry.space_group_name_H-M   'P 1'
#
loop_
_entity.id
_entity.type
_entity.pdbx_description
1 polymer ?
#
loop_
_entity_poly.entity_id
_entity_poly.type
_entity_poly.pdbx_seq_one_letter_code
_entity_poly.pdbx_strand_id
1 'polypeptide(L)'
;MIKIKLIGYHFQNCPGFCVERPTGSGDYLLLYLRRPTEIMKDGHYIKVPENTFILYEKNKPQIYRHIKSENSDDCFINDWIHFDFDNYDNFFEKLEIPFNTPITLSTPKIITDMIADLFIEYFNEGDQHEYIMSSKAETLFHKFSDIYRTTINSGSAFDKYFDEFSELRQHIYNYEYVPSGADEIAAKLGLSTSYFQHTYKKLFGISVHQDIIKARIEHSARLLQGSNSSISEIAATCGYENLEHFSRQFKKIKGISPQKFRK
;
A
#
# COMPACT_ATOMS: atom_id res chain seq x y z
N MET A 1 19.60 -12.72 -6.98
CA MET A 1 19.26 -11.59 -6.09
C MET A 1 18.88 -10.39 -6.96
N ILE A 2 18.08 -9.43 -6.47
CA ILE A 2 17.82 -8.19 -7.21
C ILE A 2 18.91 -7.17 -6.89
N LYS A 3 19.54 -6.61 -7.92
CA LYS A 3 20.58 -5.58 -7.81
C LYS A 3 20.10 -4.28 -8.44
N ILE A 4 19.84 -3.28 -7.61
CA ILE A 4 19.50 -1.93 -8.06
C ILE A 4 20.76 -1.24 -8.58
N LYS A 5 20.69 -0.67 -9.78
CA LYS A 5 21.81 0.02 -10.45
C LYS A 5 21.68 1.53 -10.31
N LEU A 6 20.48 2.04 -10.52
CA LEU A 6 20.15 3.46 -10.37
C LEU A 6 18.66 3.56 -9.98
N ILE A 7 18.31 4.58 -9.21
CA ILE A 7 16.94 4.87 -8.81
C ILE A 7 16.67 6.38 -8.86
N GLY A 8 15.48 6.74 -9.33
CA GLY A 8 14.93 8.09 -9.27
C GLY A 8 13.57 8.04 -8.60
N TYR A 9 13.38 8.92 -7.62
CA TYR A 9 12.12 9.11 -6.90
C TYR A 9 11.63 10.54 -7.06
N HIS A 10 10.37 10.69 -7.42
CA HIS A 10 9.71 11.97 -7.68
C HIS A 10 10.51 12.84 -8.66
N PHE A 11 11.09 12.21 -9.69
CA PHE A 11 12.02 12.87 -10.58
C PHE A 11 11.26 13.82 -11.51
N GLN A 12 11.57 15.11 -11.41
CA GLN A 12 10.98 16.16 -12.24
C GLN A 12 11.82 16.32 -13.50
N ASN A 13 11.22 16.03 -14.65
CA ASN A 13 11.85 16.21 -15.95
C ASN A 13 11.54 17.60 -16.50
N CYS A 14 12.49 18.16 -17.24
CA CYS A 14 12.32 19.46 -17.89
C CYS A 14 11.13 19.47 -18.87
N PRO A 15 10.49 20.63 -19.11
CA PRO A 15 9.46 20.76 -20.14
C PRO A 15 9.93 20.27 -21.51
N GLY A 16 9.11 19.47 -22.18
CA GLY A 16 9.44 18.89 -23.49
C GLY A 16 10.40 17.70 -23.44
N PHE A 17 10.79 17.22 -22.26
CA PHE A 17 11.59 16.02 -22.12
C PHE A 17 10.91 14.80 -22.75
N CYS A 18 11.69 14.09 -23.57
CA CYS A 18 11.30 12.86 -24.25
C CYS A 18 12.40 11.83 -23.97
N VAL A 19 12.01 10.63 -23.56
CA VAL A 19 12.94 9.51 -23.51
C VAL A 19 12.83 8.76 -24.82
N GLU A 20 13.95 8.62 -25.53
CA GLU A 20 14.04 7.90 -26.80
C GLU A 20 15.17 6.87 -26.73
N ARG A 21 14.85 5.68 -26.23
CA ARG A 21 15.79 4.55 -26.15
C ARG A 21 15.25 3.41 -27.02
N PRO A 22 15.46 3.44 -28.36
CA PRO A 22 14.90 2.43 -29.28
C PRO A 22 15.43 1.03 -29.00
N THR A 23 16.60 0.90 -28.38
CA THR A 23 17.22 -0.37 -27.98
C THR A 23 17.15 -0.59 -26.46
N GLY A 24 16.35 0.19 -25.73
CA GLY A 24 16.28 0.15 -24.27
C GLY A 24 17.51 0.71 -23.55
N SER A 25 17.55 0.52 -22.23
CA SER A 25 18.61 1.01 -21.33
C SER A 25 19.76 0.01 -21.08
N GLY A 26 19.66 -1.22 -21.60
CA GLY A 26 20.63 -2.29 -21.33
C GLY A 26 20.42 -3.05 -20.02
N ASP A 27 19.43 -2.67 -19.23
CA ASP A 27 19.02 -3.29 -17.97
C ASP A 27 17.49 -3.42 -17.90
N TYR A 28 16.97 -4.01 -16.82
CA TYR A 28 15.55 -3.96 -16.54
C TYR A 28 15.18 -2.60 -15.97
N LEU A 29 13.99 -2.12 -16.32
CA LEU A 29 13.50 -0.84 -15.85
C LEU A 29 12.08 -1.00 -15.31
N LEU A 30 11.88 -0.69 -14.04
CA LEU A 30 10.55 -0.37 -13.52
C LEU A 30 10.36 1.15 -13.68
N LEU A 31 9.41 1.55 -14.51
CA LEU A 31 9.02 2.95 -14.72
C LEU A 31 7.65 3.17 -14.09
N TYR A 32 7.53 4.14 -13.19
CA TYR A 32 6.27 4.55 -12.56
C TYR A 32 5.91 5.98 -12.96
N LEU A 33 4.79 6.15 -13.65
CA LEU A 33 4.36 7.42 -14.23
C LEU A 33 3.39 8.11 -13.27
N ARG A 34 3.82 9.22 -12.67
CA ARG A 34 3.00 10.00 -11.71
C ARG A 34 2.09 11.01 -12.39
N ARG A 35 2.17 11.14 -13.72
CA ARG A 35 1.37 12.03 -14.55
C ARG A 35 0.88 11.29 -15.79
N PRO A 36 -0.23 11.73 -16.40
CA PRO A 36 -0.63 11.26 -17.72
C PRO A 36 0.53 11.40 -18.72
N THR A 37 0.82 10.35 -19.47
CA THR A 37 2.04 10.24 -20.29
C THR A 37 1.70 9.64 -21.64
N GLU A 38 2.38 10.05 -22.69
CA GLU A 38 2.36 9.36 -23.99
C GLU A 38 3.50 8.35 -24.05
N ILE A 39 3.18 7.10 -24.37
CA ILE A 39 4.18 6.04 -24.56
C ILE A 39 4.05 5.45 -25.96
N MET A 40 5.17 5.04 -26.55
CA MET A 40 5.16 4.30 -27.81
C MET A 40 4.81 2.84 -27.54
N LYS A 41 3.75 2.35 -28.16
CA LYS A 41 3.37 0.94 -28.14
C LYS A 41 3.03 0.50 -29.56
N ASP A 42 3.60 -0.60 -30.03
CA ASP A 42 3.33 -1.16 -31.35
C ASP A 42 3.39 -0.12 -32.49
N GLY A 43 4.42 0.74 -32.45
CA GLY A 43 4.69 1.75 -33.49
C GLY A 43 3.82 3.02 -33.46
N HIS A 44 2.93 3.18 -32.48
CA HIS A 44 2.13 4.39 -32.32
C HIS A 44 2.14 4.88 -30.87
N TYR A 45 1.93 6.19 -30.68
CA TYR A 45 1.79 6.75 -29.35
C TYR A 45 0.40 6.46 -28.79
N ILE A 46 0.35 5.96 -27.55
CA ILE A 46 -0.87 5.85 -26.75
C ILE A 46 -0.76 6.72 -25.51
N LYS A 47 -1.89 7.26 -25.04
CA LYS A 47 -1.97 7.99 -23.78
C LYS A 47 -2.27 7.00 -22.65
N VAL A 48 -1.46 7.04 -21.60
CA VAL A 48 -1.71 6.30 -20.36
C VAL A 48 -2.00 7.29 -19.23
N PRO A 49 -2.92 6.95 -18.31
CA PRO A 49 -3.21 7.80 -17.16
C PRO A 49 -2.03 7.80 -16.19
N GLU A 50 -2.06 8.73 -15.23
CA GLU A 50 -1.17 8.67 -14.06
C GLU A 50 -1.35 7.39 -13.25
N ASN A 51 -0.40 7.14 -12.35
CA ASN A 51 -0.29 5.92 -11.55
C ASN A 51 -0.12 4.66 -12.41
N THR A 52 0.39 4.82 -13.62
CA THR A 52 0.71 3.72 -14.53
C THR A 52 2.15 3.30 -14.35
N PHE A 53 2.39 2.01 -14.15
CA PHE A 53 3.73 1.45 -14.17
C PHE A 53 3.96 0.56 -15.39
N ILE A 54 5.23 0.45 -15.79
CA ILE A 54 5.69 -0.46 -16.83
C ILE A 54 6.95 -1.14 -16.31
N LEU A 55 6.97 -2.47 -16.36
CA LEU A 55 8.17 -3.26 -16.11
C LEU A 55 8.79 -3.64 -17.45
N TYR A 56 9.88 -2.99 -17.85
CA TYR A 56 10.56 -3.26 -19.11
C TYR A 56 11.60 -4.37 -18.97
N GLU A 57 11.64 -5.27 -19.96
CA GLU A 57 12.75 -6.21 -20.12
C GLU A 57 14.01 -5.50 -20.63
N LYS A 58 15.15 -6.17 -20.45
CA LYS A 58 16.40 -5.76 -21.07
C LYS A 58 16.24 -5.55 -22.57
N ASN A 59 16.82 -4.46 -23.05
CA ASN A 59 16.93 -4.11 -24.46
C ASN A 59 15.60 -3.89 -25.19
N LYS A 60 14.49 -3.71 -24.47
CA LYS A 60 13.20 -3.34 -25.09
C LYS A 60 13.11 -1.83 -25.29
N PRO A 61 12.50 -1.36 -26.39
CA PRO A 61 12.32 0.06 -26.64
C PRO A 61 11.64 0.76 -25.45
N GLN A 62 12.23 1.86 -24.98
CA GLN A 62 11.65 2.73 -23.96
C GLN A 62 11.48 4.10 -24.61
N ILE A 63 10.27 4.38 -25.09
CA ILE A 63 9.96 5.65 -25.74
C ILE A 63 8.71 6.23 -25.11
N TYR A 64 8.87 7.35 -24.42
CA TYR A 64 7.78 8.01 -23.71
C TYR A 64 8.04 9.50 -23.51
N ARG A 65 6.97 10.27 -23.40
CA ARG A 65 7.02 11.73 -23.30
C ARG A 65 5.85 12.29 -22.52
N HIS A 66 6.07 13.48 -21.97
CA HIS A 66 5.02 14.23 -21.31
C HIS A 66 3.91 14.63 -22.28
N ILE A 67 2.66 14.60 -21.81
CA ILE A 67 1.55 15.24 -22.53
C ILE A 67 1.68 16.74 -22.31
N LYS A 68 1.90 17.52 -23.36
CA LYS A 68 1.97 18.98 -23.25
C LYS A 68 0.65 19.53 -22.68
N SER A 69 0.74 20.20 -21.54
CA SER A 69 -0.35 20.99 -20.97
C SER A 69 -0.19 22.46 -21.37
N GLU A 70 -1.32 23.18 -21.43
CA GLU A 70 -1.32 24.64 -21.60
C GLU A 70 -0.77 25.36 -20.36
N ASN A 71 -0.70 24.67 -19.22
CA ASN A 71 -0.10 25.19 -17.99
C ASN A 71 1.43 25.04 -18.01
N SER A 72 2.15 26.14 -17.89
CA SER A 72 3.62 26.18 -17.87
C SER A 72 4.24 25.46 -16.68
N ASP A 73 3.47 25.23 -15.61
CA ASP A 73 3.94 24.60 -14.38
C ASP A 73 3.75 23.07 -14.38
N ASP A 74 3.24 22.49 -15.48
CA ASP A 74 3.03 21.05 -15.59
C ASP A 74 4.35 20.31 -15.87
N CYS A 75 4.95 19.80 -14.81
CA CYS A 75 6.19 19.03 -14.87
C CYS A 75 5.91 17.55 -15.12
N PHE A 76 6.74 16.93 -15.95
CA PHE A 76 6.71 15.49 -16.12
C PHE A 76 7.40 14.81 -14.94
N ILE A 77 6.59 14.16 -14.10
CA ILE A 77 7.08 13.48 -12.88
C ILE A 77 6.98 11.97 -13.05
N ASN A 78 8.08 11.27 -12.81
CA ASN A 78 8.13 9.82 -12.78
C ASN A 78 9.07 9.30 -11.69
N ASP A 79 8.89 8.04 -11.32
CA ASP A 79 9.90 7.26 -10.62
C ASP A 79 10.45 6.21 -11.57
N TRP A 80 11.72 5.85 -11.39
CA TRP A 80 12.34 4.82 -12.19
C TRP A 80 13.34 4.04 -11.36
N ILE A 81 13.40 2.73 -11.60
CA ILE A 81 14.35 1.82 -10.95
C ILE A 81 15.00 1.00 -12.06
N HIS A 82 16.28 1.26 -12.29
CA HIS A 82 17.14 0.46 -13.16
C HIS A 82 17.75 -0.67 -12.34
N PHE A 83 17.58 -1.91 -12.77
CA PHE A 83 18.03 -3.06 -12.00
C PHE A 83 18.44 -4.25 -12.87
N ASP A 84 19.22 -5.13 -12.26
CA ASP A 84 19.50 -6.48 -12.73
C ASP A 84 18.97 -7.49 -11.71
N PHE A 85 18.72 -8.71 -12.15
CA PHE A 85 18.45 -9.81 -11.23
C PHE A 85 18.98 -11.12 -11.80
N ASP A 86 19.41 -12.01 -10.91
CA ASP A 86 19.59 -13.42 -11.25
C ASP A 86 18.22 -14.09 -11.26
N ASN A 87 17.94 -15.00 -12.19
CA ASN A 87 16.68 -15.74 -12.18
C ASN A 87 16.70 -16.83 -11.09
N TYR A 88 16.63 -16.43 -9.81
CA TYR A 88 16.48 -17.35 -8.68
C TYR A 88 15.01 -17.67 -8.47
N ASP A 89 14.72 -18.96 -8.32
CA ASP A 89 13.38 -19.46 -7.97
C ASP A 89 12.24 -18.93 -8.87
N ASN A 90 12.56 -18.61 -10.14
CA ASN A 90 11.64 -18.02 -11.10
C ASN A 90 10.87 -16.81 -10.54
N PHE A 91 11.54 -15.97 -9.73
CA PHE A 91 10.92 -14.90 -8.94
C PHE A 91 9.94 -14.05 -9.76
N PHE A 92 10.38 -13.46 -10.88
CA PHE A 92 9.53 -12.60 -11.70
C PHE A 92 8.42 -13.35 -12.44
N GLU A 93 8.59 -14.64 -12.75
CA GLU A 93 7.52 -15.46 -13.33
C GLU A 93 6.38 -15.65 -12.32
N LYS A 94 6.71 -15.89 -11.05
CA LYS A 94 5.72 -16.04 -9.95
C LYS A 94 4.95 -14.75 -9.64
N LEU A 95 5.55 -13.58 -9.93
CA LEU A 95 4.84 -12.31 -9.79
C LEU A 95 3.71 -12.16 -10.80
N GLU A 96 3.75 -12.87 -11.93
CA GLU A 96 2.74 -12.79 -13.02
C GLU A 96 2.47 -11.35 -13.50
N ILE A 97 3.43 -10.43 -13.32
CA ILE A 97 3.35 -9.08 -13.86
C ILE A 97 3.81 -9.13 -15.32
N PRO A 98 2.99 -8.71 -16.30
CA PRO A 98 3.40 -8.72 -17.69
C PRO A 98 4.46 -7.65 -17.94
N PHE A 99 5.58 -8.05 -18.53
CA PHE A 99 6.60 -7.10 -18.98
C PHE A 99 6.11 -6.26 -20.18
N ASN A 100 6.73 -5.09 -20.33
CA ASN A 100 6.52 -4.12 -21.42
C ASN A 100 5.06 -3.70 -21.62
N THR A 101 4.23 -3.85 -20.59
CA THR A 101 2.80 -3.58 -20.62
C THR A 101 2.47 -2.48 -19.62
N PRO A 102 1.79 -1.40 -20.02
CA PRO A 102 1.34 -0.37 -19.08
C PRO A 102 0.20 -0.90 -18.22
N ILE A 103 0.35 -0.75 -16.91
CA ILE A 103 -0.63 -1.16 -15.91
C ILE A 103 -0.94 0.03 -15.01
N THR A 104 -2.20 0.47 -15.01
CA THR A 104 -2.66 1.56 -14.15
C THR A 104 -3.06 1.03 -12.78
N LEU A 105 -2.41 1.55 -11.75
CA LEU A 105 -2.73 1.26 -10.36
C LEU A 105 -3.75 2.25 -9.82
N SER A 106 -4.52 1.75 -8.87
CA SER A 106 -5.64 2.44 -8.25
C SER A 106 -5.33 2.90 -6.82
N THR A 107 -4.35 2.29 -6.15
CA THR A 107 -3.83 2.71 -4.83
C THR A 107 -2.33 3.05 -4.94
N PRO A 108 -1.95 4.29 -5.31
CA PRO A 108 -0.56 4.64 -5.59
C PRO A 108 0.30 4.85 -4.34
N LYS A 109 -0.29 5.29 -3.23
CA LYS A 109 0.46 5.82 -2.08
C LYS A 109 1.48 4.82 -1.52
N ILE A 110 1.03 3.60 -1.23
CA ILE A 110 1.89 2.55 -0.65
C ILE A 110 3.09 2.22 -1.53
N ILE A 111 2.89 2.17 -2.85
CA ILE A 111 3.98 1.94 -3.82
C ILE A 111 4.94 3.12 -3.80
N THR A 112 4.41 4.35 -3.83
CA THR A 112 5.26 5.54 -3.84
C THR A 112 6.06 5.70 -2.54
N ASP A 113 5.49 5.35 -1.38
CA ASP A 113 6.20 5.34 -0.10
C ASP A 113 7.32 4.28 -0.09
N MET A 114 7.08 3.10 -0.65
CA MET A 114 8.09 2.05 -0.76
C MET A 114 9.22 2.41 -1.73
N ILE A 115 8.91 3.09 -2.84
CA ILE A 115 9.95 3.62 -3.75
C ILE A 115 10.77 4.71 -3.04
N ALA A 116 10.13 5.58 -2.25
CA ALA A 116 10.83 6.60 -1.46
C ALA A 116 11.80 5.96 -0.44
N ASP A 117 11.34 4.94 0.28
CA ASP A 117 12.16 4.19 1.25
C ASP A 117 13.33 3.44 0.59
N LEU A 118 13.11 2.86 -0.60
CA LEU A 118 14.17 2.24 -1.40
C LEU A 118 15.18 3.29 -1.91
N PHE A 119 14.71 4.47 -2.31
CA PHE A 119 15.57 5.58 -2.74
C PHE A 119 16.45 6.10 -1.61
N ILE A 120 15.90 6.21 -0.38
CA ILE A 120 16.69 6.58 0.80
C ILE A 120 17.77 5.53 1.07
N GLU A 121 17.41 4.24 1.02
CA GLU A 121 18.38 3.16 1.26
C GLU A 121 19.49 3.13 0.20
N TYR A 122 19.20 3.50 -1.05
CA TYR A 122 20.19 3.51 -2.14
C TYR A 122 21.43 4.38 -1.83
N PHE A 123 21.29 5.41 -0.99
CA PHE A 123 22.42 6.27 -0.58
C PHE A 123 23.02 5.88 0.78
N ASN A 124 22.62 4.74 1.35
CA ASN A 124 23.18 4.22 2.59
C ASN A 124 24.46 3.42 2.32
N GLU A 125 25.42 3.48 3.23
CA GLU A 125 26.74 2.82 3.10
C GLU A 125 26.98 1.75 4.20
N GLY A 126 25.95 1.37 4.96
CA GLY A 126 26.09 0.37 6.03
C GLY A 126 26.44 -1.03 5.51
N ASP A 127 27.10 -1.85 6.33
CA ASP A 127 27.54 -3.21 5.96
C ASP A 127 26.39 -4.14 5.49
N GLN A 128 25.14 -3.85 5.87
CA GLN A 128 23.96 -4.62 5.50
C GLN A 128 23.24 -4.06 4.25
N HIS A 129 23.76 -3.00 3.65
CA HIS A 129 23.12 -2.24 2.56
C HIS A 129 22.65 -3.12 1.40
N GLU A 130 23.52 -3.98 0.85
CA GLU A 130 23.15 -4.82 -0.30
C GLU A 130 21.98 -5.77 0.00
N TYR A 131 21.97 -6.34 1.21
CA TYR A 131 20.89 -7.22 1.65
C TYR A 131 19.58 -6.44 1.86
N ILE A 132 19.65 -5.27 2.51
CA ILE A 132 18.49 -4.40 2.73
C ILE A 132 17.91 -3.95 1.39
N MET A 133 18.76 -3.51 0.45
CA MET A 133 18.36 -3.11 -0.90
C MET A 133 17.63 -4.23 -1.64
N SER A 134 18.19 -5.44 -1.69
CA SER A 134 17.51 -6.57 -2.35
C SER A 134 16.19 -6.90 -1.67
N SER A 135 16.15 -6.95 -0.33
CA SER A 135 14.93 -7.29 0.41
C SER A 135 13.82 -6.25 0.21
N LYS A 136 14.17 -4.96 0.22
CA LYS A 136 13.22 -3.86 -0.07
C LYS A 136 12.71 -3.95 -1.51
N ALA A 137 13.59 -4.20 -2.48
CA ALA A 137 13.21 -4.35 -3.88
C ALA A 137 12.28 -5.55 -4.11
N GLU A 138 12.59 -6.72 -3.55
CA GLU A 138 11.73 -7.91 -3.61
C GLU A 138 10.35 -7.66 -3.02
N THR A 139 10.30 -7.01 -1.85
CA THR A 139 9.05 -6.63 -1.19
C THR A 139 8.24 -5.67 -2.06
N LEU A 140 8.89 -4.68 -2.67
CA LEU A 140 8.26 -3.74 -3.61
C LEU A 140 7.65 -4.47 -4.81
N PHE A 141 8.38 -5.40 -5.43
CA PHE A 141 7.86 -6.16 -6.58
C PHE A 141 6.72 -7.11 -6.20
N HIS A 142 6.78 -7.76 -5.04
CA HIS A 142 5.63 -8.49 -4.51
C HIS A 142 4.42 -7.57 -4.31
N LYS A 143 4.63 -6.35 -3.81
CA LYS A 143 3.54 -5.39 -3.65
C LYS A 143 2.93 -4.96 -4.98
N PHE A 144 3.73 -4.72 -6.01
CA PHE A 144 3.23 -4.49 -7.36
C PHE A 144 2.38 -5.66 -7.87
N SER A 145 2.80 -6.91 -7.63
CA SER A 145 2.05 -8.10 -8.02
C SER A 145 0.70 -8.18 -7.28
N ASP A 146 0.68 -7.98 -5.97
CA ASP A 146 -0.56 -8.00 -5.17
C ASP A 146 -1.57 -6.95 -5.65
N ILE A 147 -1.10 -5.72 -5.89
CA ILE A 147 -1.98 -4.65 -6.37
C ILE A 147 -2.44 -4.96 -7.80
N TYR A 148 -1.55 -5.37 -8.70
CA TYR A 148 -1.92 -5.76 -10.06
C TYR A 148 -2.99 -6.86 -10.07
N ARG A 149 -2.77 -7.95 -9.31
CA ARG A 149 -3.73 -9.05 -9.15
C ARG A 149 -5.05 -8.57 -8.54
N THR A 150 -5.02 -7.60 -7.64
CA THR A 150 -6.24 -7.02 -7.07
C THR A 150 -6.98 -6.16 -8.10
N THR A 151 -6.29 -5.31 -8.84
CA THR A 151 -6.86 -4.46 -9.90
C THR A 151 -7.56 -5.30 -10.96
N ILE A 152 -6.94 -6.40 -11.43
CA ILE A 152 -7.56 -7.28 -12.44
C ILE A 152 -8.75 -8.10 -11.90
N ASN A 153 -8.73 -8.48 -10.61
CA ASN A 153 -9.74 -9.38 -10.04
C ASN A 153 -10.92 -8.66 -9.38
N SER A 154 -10.74 -7.45 -8.85
CA SER A 154 -11.69 -6.85 -7.90
C SER A 154 -12.41 -5.59 -8.37
N GLY A 155 -12.04 -5.01 -9.51
CA GLY A 155 -12.58 -3.73 -9.98
C GLY A 155 -12.18 -2.54 -9.09
N SER A 156 -12.26 -1.32 -9.64
CA SER A 156 -11.70 -0.08 -9.05
C SER A 156 -12.28 0.35 -7.69
N ALA A 157 -13.41 -0.22 -7.26
CA ALA A 157 -14.09 0.16 -6.03
C ALA A 157 -13.33 -0.22 -4.75
N PHE A 158 -12.47 -1.26 -4.81
CA PHE A 158 -11.66 -1.72 -3.68
C PHE A 158 -10.61 -0.70 -3.29
N ASP A 159 -9.89 -0.17 -4.27
CA ASP A 159 -8.78 0.74 -4.07
C ASP A 159 -9.22 2.14 -3.65
N LYS A 160 -10.41 2.58 -4.13
CA LYS A 160 -10.94 3.92 -3.82
C LYS A 160 -10.98 4.22 -2.32
N TYR A 161 -11.28 3.22 -1.49
CA TYR A 161 -11.48 3.39 -0.05
C TYR A 161 -10.36 2.80 0.80
N PHE A 162 -9.32 2.21 0.19
CA PHE A 162 -8.29 1.50 0.93
C PHE A 162 -7.55 2.41 1.91
N ASP A 163 -7.12 3.59 1.45
CA ASP A 163 -6.37 4.54 2.28
C ASP A 163 -7.24 5.09 3.43
N GLU A 164 -8.45 5.58 3.10
CA GLU A 164 -9.40 6.11 4.08
C GLU A 164 -9.80 5.07 5.14
N PHE A 165 -10.04 3.82 4.73
CA PHE A 165 -10.40 2.77 5.67
C PHE A 165 -9.20 2.28 6.48
N SER A 166 -7.99 2.34 5.92
CA SER A 166 -6.75 2.00 6.64
C SER A 166 -6.45 3.03 7.71
N GLU A 167 -6.61 4.32 7.41
CA GLU A 167 -6.49 5.42 8.38
C GLU A 167 -7.55 5.30 9.48
N LEU A 168 -8.82 5.09 9.12
CA LEU A 168 -9.89 4.80 10.08
C LEU A 168 -9.52 3.63 11.00
N ARG A 169 -9.02 2.53 10.42
CA ARG A 169 -8.62 1.34 11.18
C ARG A 169 -7.48 1.67 12.14
N GLN A 170 -6.51 2.47 11.72
CA GLN A 170 -5.42 2.94 12.57
C GLN A 170 -5.96 3.76 13.76
N HIS A 171 -6.85 4.73 13.52
CA HIS A 171 -7.47 5.52 14.60
C HIS A 171 -8.21 4.64 15.62
N ILE A 172 -8.89 3.59 15.16
CA ILE A 172 -9.57 2.61 16.03
C ILE A 172 -8.54 1.87 16.91
N TYR A 173 -7.43 1.40 16.34
CA TYR A 173 -6.40 0.65 17.09
C TYR A 173 -5.55 1.54 18.02
N ASN A 174 -5.37 2.80 17.64
CA ASN A 174 -4.73 3.83 18.47
C ASN A 174 -5.65 4.38 19.55
N TYR A 175 -6.94 4.03 19.54
CA TYR A 175 -7.94 4.56 20.47
C TYR A 175 -8.20 6.07 20.34
N GLU A 176 -7.85 6.66 19.19
CA GLU A 176 -8.16 8.05 18.83
C GLU A 176 -9.62 8.21 18.37
N TYR A 177 -10.25 7.10 17.99
CA TYR A 177 -11.66 7.04 17.64
C TYR A 177 -12.28 5.73 18.16
N VAL A 178 -13.32 5.83 18.99
CA VAL A 178 -14.02 4.68 19.59
C VAL A 178 -15.45 4.62 19.04
N PRO A 179 -15.65 4.03 17.85
CA PRO A 179 -16.97 3.96 17.23
C PRO A 179 -17.93 3.07 18.04
N SER A 180 -19.20 3.47 18.06
CA SER A 180 -20.30 2.67 18.62
C SER A 180 -20.62 1.45 17.74
N GLY A 181 -20.47 1.56 16.42
CA GLY A 181 -20.76 0.50 15.47
C GLY A 181 -20.50 0.90 14.01
N ALA A 182 -20.88 0.03 13.08
CA ALA A 182 -20.63 0.24 11.65
C ALA A 182 -21.45 1.40 11.05
N ASP A 183 -22.65 1.66 11.58
CA ASP A 183 -23.54 2.71 11.07
C ASP A 183 -22.94 4.12 11.26
N GLU A 184 -22.34 4.36 12.42
CA GLU A 184 -21.67 5.62 12.74
C GLU A 184 -20.51 5.89 11.77
N ILE A 185 -19.70 4.86 11.51
CA ILE A 185 -18.58 4.94 10.59
C ILE A 185 -19.09 5.19 9.16
N ALA A 186 -20.06 4.40 8.72
CA ALA A 186 -20.61 4.52 7.37
C ALA A 186 -21.19 5.92 7.12
N ALA A 187 -21.93 6.46 8.10
CA ALA A 187 -22.47 7.81 8.04
C ALA A 187 -21.36 8.88 7.95
N LYS A 188 -20.28 8.75 8.73
CA LYS A 188 -19.12 9.67 8.67
C LYS A 188 -18.44 9.68 7.31
N LEU A 189 -18.43 8.53 6.62
CA LEU A 189 -17.82 8.35 5.29
C LEU A 189 -18.80 8.65 4.14
N GLY A 190 -20.06 9.01 4.43
CA GLY A 190 -21.09 9.20 3.41
C GLY A 190 -21.46 7.92 2.63
N LEU A 191 -21.30 6.75 3.25
CA LEU A 191 -21.57 5.44 2.67
C LEU A 191 -22.82 4.80 3.29
N SER A 192 -23.48 3.92 2.56
CA SER A 192 -24.46 3.02 3.19
C SER A 192 -23.75 2.00 4.07
N THR A 193 -24.34 1.64 5.22
CA THR A 193 -23.75 0.66 6.15
C THR A 193 -23.43 -0.67 5.47
N SER A 194 -24.34 -1.17 4.64
CA SER A 194 -24.14 -2.44 3.93
C SER A 194 -22.96 -2.36 2.96
N TYR A 195 -22.81 -1.26 2.22
CA TYR A 195 -21.70 -1.08 1.29
C TYR A 195 -20.36 -0.96 2.03
N PHE A 196 -20.34 -0.17 3.12
CA PHE A 196 -19.17 -0.03 3.98
C PHE A 196 -18.73 -1.38 4.56
N GLN A 197 -19.63 -2.13 5.19
CA GLN A 197 -19.31 -3.42 5.80
C GLN A 197 -18.80 -4.45 4.79
N HIS A 198 -19.43 -4.51 3.61
CA HIS A 198 -18.99 -5.39 2.53
C HIS A 198 -17.57 -5.04 2.06
N THR A 199 -17.35 -3.76 1.75
CA THR A 199 -16.06 -3.25 1.27
C THR A 199 -14.97 -3.44 2.33
N TYR A 200 -15.24 -3.09 3.59
CA TYR A 200 -14.31 -3.25 4.71
C TYR A 200 -13.88 -4.71 4.92
N LYS A 201 -14.83 -5.65 4.90
CA LYS A 201 -14.52 -7.08 5.05
C LYS A 201 -13.71 -7.61 3.87
N LYS A 202 -13.98 -7.13 2.65
CA LYS A 202 -13.20 -7.47 1.47
C LYS A 202 -11.75 -6.95 1.61
N LEU A 203 -11.57 -5.72 2.09
CA LEU A 203 -10.26 -5.06 2.26
C LEU A 203 -9.40 -5.72 3.33
N PHE A 204 -9.97 -6.01 4.51
CA PHE A 204 -9.18 -6.44 5.67
C PHE A 204 -9.39 -7.89 6.09
N GLY A 205 -10.23 -8.64 5.38
CA GLY A 205 -10.54 -10.04 5.70
C GLY A 205 -11.34 -10.25 7.00
N ILE A 206 -11.73 -9.16 7.69
CA ILE A 206 -12.45 -9.17 8.96
C ILE A 206 -13.61 -8.17 8.91
N SER A 207 -14.73 -8.49 9.57
CA SER A 207 -15.82 -7.51 9.68
C SER A 207 -15.43 -6.35 10.60
N VAL A 208 -15.89 -5.14 10.28
CA VAL A 208 -15.62 -3.94 11.10
C VAL A 208 -16.02 -4.12 12.57
N HIS A 209 -17.13 -4.80 12.84
CA HIS A 209 -17.59 -5.06 14.21
C HIS A 209 -16.60 -5.96 14.98
N GLN A 210 -16.11 -7.04 14.35
CA GLN A 210 -15.09 -7.89 14.97
C GLN A 210 -13.78 -7.14 15.19
N ASP A 211 -13.42 -6.23 14.28
CA ASP A 211 -12.19 -5.46 14.38
C ASP A 211 -12.26 -4.41 15.50
N ILE A 212 -13.39 -3.71 15.66
CA ILE A 212 -13.65 -2.83 16.80
C ILE A 212 -13.54 -3.61 18.12
N ILE A 213 -14.17 -4.78 18.22
CA ILE A 213 -14.08 -5.61 19.43
C ILE A 213 -12.62 -5.98 19.71
N LYS A 214 -11.87 -6.40 18.68
CA LYS A 214 -10.46 -6.75 18.82
C LYS A 214 -9.65 -5.56 19.33
N ALA A 215 -9.82 -4.37 18.75
CA ALA A 215 -9.15 -3.15 19.20
C ALA A 215 -9.48 -2.81 20.67
N ARG A 216 -10.76 -2.90 21.07
CA ARG A 216 -11.18 -2.67 22.47
C ARG A 216 -10.54 -3.67 23.44
N ILE A 217 -10.47 -4.96 23.07
CA ILE A 217 -9.82 -5.97 23.91
C ILE A 217 -8.31 -5.76 23.99
N GLU A 218 -7.63 -5.47 22.88
CA GLU A 218 -6.19 -5.19 22.87
C GLU A 218 -5.83 -3.94 23.70
N HIS A 219 -6.65 -2.88 23.63
CA HIS A 219 -6.46 -1.70 24.47
C HIS A 219 -6.69 -2.01 25.95
N SER A 220 -7.76 -2.73 26.29
CA SER A 220 -8.03 -3.14 27.67
C SER A 220 -6.92 -4.00 28.26
N ALA A 221 -6.30 -4.88 27.46
CA ALA A 221 -5.17 -5.71 27.89
C ALA A 221 -3.94 -4.85 28.27
N ARG A 222 -3.63 -3.82 27.47
CA ARG A 222 -2.58 -2.84 27.79
C ARG A 222 -2.86 -2.12 29.10
N LEU A 223 -4.10 -1.66 29.30
CA LEU A 223 -4.52 -0.99 30.54
C LEU A 223 -4.48 -1.92 31.76
N LEU A 224 -4.83 -3.20 31.60
CA LEU A 224 -4.79 -4.19 32.69
C LEU A 224 -3.37 -4.44 33.19
N GLN A 225 -2.36 -4.35 32.31
CA GLN A 225 -0.95 -4.54 32.66
C GLN A 225 -0.27 -3.26 33.14
N GLY A 226 -0.68 -2.10 32.61
CA GLY A 226 0.00 -0.82 32.84
C GLY A 226 -0.67 0.11 33.85
N SER A 227 -1.82 -0.24 34.42
CA SER A 227 -2.55 0.65 35.33
C SER A 227 -3.14 -0.07 36.55
N ASN A 228 -3.39 0.71 37.61
CA ASN A 228 -4.07 0.25 38.82
C ASN A 228 -5.60 0.44 38.77
N SER A 229 -6.14 0.95 37.65
CA SER A 229 -7.58 1.14 37.47
C SER A 229 -8.33 -0.17 37.70
N SER A 230 -9.56 -0.10 38.19
CA SER A 230 -10.38 -1.30 38.36
C SER A 230 -10.73 -1.92 37.00
N ILE A 231 -11.03 -3.23 36.98
CA ILE A 231 -11.45 -3.89 35.73
C ILE A 231 -12.72 -3.24 35.16
N SER A 232 -13.60 -2.73 36.03
CA SER A 232 -14.82 -2.02 35.63
C SER A 232 -14.52 -0.67 34.97
N GLU A 233 -13.59 0.10 35.52
CA GLU A 233 -13.14 1.37 34.92
C GLU A 233 -12.50 1.13 33.55
N ILE A 234 -11.62 0.13 33.44
CA ILE A 234 -10.99 -0.23 32.17
C ILE A 234 -12.04 -0.66 31.13
N ALA A 235 -13.03 -1.46 31.53
CA ALA A 235 -14.11 -1.85 30.64
C ALA A 235 -14.89 -0.63 30.11
N ALA A 236 -15.23 0.30 31.00
CA ALA A 236 -15.93 1.55 30.65
C ALA A 236 -15.10 2.42 29.70
N THR A 237 -13.82 2.65 30.00
CA THR A 237 -12.88 3.37 29.12
C THR A 237 -12.78 2.71 27.75
N CYS A 238 -12.91 1.37 27.71
CA CYS A 238 -12.85 0.61 26.47
C CYS A 238 -14.19 0.55 25.69
N GLY A 239 -15.18 1.36 26.07
CA GLY A 239 -16.49 1.43 25.40
C GLY A 239 -17.41 0.25 25.69
N TYR A 240 -17.26 -0.41 26.85
CA TYR A 240 -18.21 -1.42 27.33
C TYR A 240 -19.09 -0.86 28.45
N GLU A 241 -20.40 -0.90 28.23
CA GLU A 241 -21.40 -0.54 29.26
C GLU A 241 -21.59 -1.67 30.29
N ASN A 242 -21.34 -2.91 29.90
CA ASN A 242 -21.56 -4.10 30.72
C ASN A 242 -20.26 -4.88 30.95
N LEU A 243 -19.85 -4.98 32.23
CA LEU A 243 -18.63 -5.66 32.66
C LEU A 243 -18.64 -7.18 32.38
N GLU A 244 -19.79 -7.83 32.44
CA GLU A 244 -19.93 -9.26 32.11
C GLU A 244 -19.77 -9.50 30.61
N HIS A 245 -20.32 -8.62 29.78
CA HIS A 245 -20.12 -8.66 28.33
C HIS A 245 -18.64 -8.46 27.99
N PHE A 246 -18.00 -7.45 28.57
CA PHE A 246 -16.55 -7.25 28.46
C PHE A 246 -15.77 -8.50 28.86
N SER A 247 -16.03 -9.05 30.05
CA SER A 247 -15.28 -10.20 30.58
C SER A 247 -15.44 -11.44 29.71
N ARG A 248 -16.63 -11.66 29.13
CA ARG A 248 -16.88 -12.75 28.17
C ARG A 248 -16.09 -12.57 26.87
N GLN A 249 -16.14 -11.36 26.27
CA GLN A 249 -15.40 -11.07 25.04
C GLN A 249 -13.89 -11.12 25.26
N PHE A 250 -13.40 -10.56 26.37
CA PHE A 250 -12.01 -10.60 26.74
C PHE A 250 -11.51 -12.04 26.88
N LYS A 251 -12.24 -12.88 27.63
CA LYS A 251 -11.90 -14.30 27.79
C LYS A 251 -11.93 -15.05 26.46
N LYS A 252 -12.90 -14.75 25.59
CA LYS A 252 -13.00 -15.36 24.25
C LYS A 252 -11.78 -15.04 23.38
N ILE A 253 -11.26 -13.82 23.45
CA ILE A 253 -10.16 -13.35 22.59
C ILE A 253 -8.77 -13.65 23.20
N LYS A 254 -8.60 -13.46 24.52
CA LYS A 254 -7.32 -13.65 25.23
C LYS A 254 -7.17 -15.04 25.88
N GLY A 255 -8.21 -15.88 25.85
CA GLY A 255 -8.22 -17.22 26.44
C GLY A 255 -8.42 -17.27 27.96
N ILE A 256 -8.18 -16.18 28.69
CA ILE A 256 -8.31 -16.09 30.16
C ILE A 256 -9.12 -14.85 30.57
N SER A 257 -9.64 -14.83 31.80
CA SER A 257 -10.42 -13.69 32.30
C SER A 257 -9.55 -12.45 32.53
N PRO A 258 -10.11 -11.22 32.47
CA PRO A 258 -9.36 -9.99 32.73
C PRO A 258 -8.60 -10.00 34.06
N GLN A 259 -9.23 -10.54 35.11
CA GLN A 259 -8.63 -10.65 36.44
C GLN A 259 -7.43 -11.61 36.46
N LYS A 260 -7.51 -12.73 35.72
CA LYS A 260 -6.38 -13.66 35.59
C LYS A 260 -5.27 -13.07 34.70
N PHE A 261 -5.63 -12.26 33.71
CA PHE A 261 -4.68 -11.61 32.81
C PHE A 261 -3.86 -10.51 33.51
N ARG A 262 -4.44 -9.83 34.50
CA ARG A 262 -3.76 -8.81 35.31
C ARG A 262 -2.73 -9.39 36.28
N LYS A 263 -2.96 -10.60 36.77
CA LYS A 263 -2.08 -11.28 37.73
C LYS A 263 -0.87 -11.86 37.04
#